data_AF-A9NK38-F1
#
_entry.id   AF-A9NK38-F1
#
_cell.length_a   1.000
_cell.length_b   1.000
_cell.length_c   1.000
_cell.angle_alpha   90.00
_cell.angle_beta   90.00
_cell.angle_gamma   90.00
#
_symmetry.space_group_name_H-M   'P 1'
#
loop_
_entity.id
_entity.type
_entity.pdbx_description
1 polymer ?
#
loop_
_entity_poly.entity_id
_entity_poly.type
_entity_poly.pdbx_seq_one_letter_code
_entity_poly.pdbx_strand_id
1 'polypeptide(L)'
;MNISECMTSAFRGIYTRRLLGALRRIGGLSRRKKEELTLVKRMRRIKIAAELSLALISNGTAWGRALITKYTSQQKRDRCLVKGIMGKKRFNDVMRMKRDAYHSKDRLMFIRHEGPHGLACRMKKYMKAQMPISRAIIRRSIHRKNAVNIPVRPCENKLASNDRTRQLQRLIPGGESMNSSCLLREAADYIVSLRAQVQVMHCLAYHSTQSLS
;
A
#
# COMPACT_ATOMS: atom_id res chain seq x y z
N MET A 1 -32.28 -9.32 -4.64
CA MET A 1 -31.16 -8.95 -3.75
C MET A 1 -29.99 -8.47 -4.61
N ASN A 2 -29.62 -7.19 -4.50
CA ASN A 2 -28.55 -6.61 -5.31
C ASN A 2 -27.18 -7.14 -4.86
N ILE A 3 -26.44 -7.78 -5.77
CA ILE A 3 -25.11 -8.35 -5.52
C ILE A 3 -24.11 -7.26 -5.06
N SER A 4 -24.33 -5.99 -5.45
CA SER A 4 -23.57 -4.83 -4.98
C SER A 4 -23.76 -4.53 -3.49
N GLU A 5 -24.95 -4.71 -2.92
CA GLU A 5 -25.20 -4.48 -1.49
C GLU A 5 -24.53 -5.54 -0.62
N CYS A 6 -24.57 -6.82 -1.04
CA CYS A 6 -23.94 -7.90 -0.28
C CYS A 6 -22.40 -7.82 -0.29
N MET A 7 -21.79 -7.40 -1.40
CA MET A 7 -20.33 -7.15 -1.44
C MET A 7 -19.93 -5.95 -0.57
N THR A 8 -20.77 -4.92 -0.49
CA THR A 8 -20.52 -3.77 0.39
C THR A 8 -20.70 -4.10 1.88
N SER A 9 -21.61 -4.99 2.27
CA SER A 9 -21.83 -5.33 3.69
C SER A 9 -20.64 -6.10 4.29
N ALA A 10 -20.11 -7.09 3.57
CA ALA A 10 -18.92 -7.84 3.99
C ALA A 10 -17.68 -6.93 4.06
N PHE A 11 -17.47 -6.09 3.05
CA PHE A 11 -16.38 -5.11 3.02
C PHE A 11 -16.47 -4.14 4.21
N ARG A 12 -17.66 -3.57 4.48
CA ARG A 12 -17.92 -2.70 5.64
C ARG A 12 -17.65 -3.41 6.96
N GLY A 13 -18.06 -4.67 7.10
CA GLY A 13 -17.80 -5.46 8.31
C GLY A 13 -16.31 -5.67 8.57
N ILE A 14 -15.54 -6.02 7.53
CA ILE A 14 -14.08 -6.19 7.64
C ILE A 14 -13.41 -4.85 7.94
N TYR A 15 -13.81 -3.77 7.26
CA TYR A 15 -13.31 -2.43 7.48
C TYR A 15 -13.54 -1.96 8.92
N THR A 16 -14.77 -2.13 9.43
CA THR A 16 -15.17 -1.72 10.78
C THR A 16 -14.31 -2.42 11.84
N ARG A 17 -14.17 -3.75 11.75
CA ARG A 17 -13.34 -4.52 12.70
C ARG A 17 -11.88 -4.05 12.69
N ARG A 18 -11.33 -3.79 11.50
CA ARG A 18 -9.95 -3.29 11.35
C ARG A 18 -9.80 -1.88 11.94
N LEU A 19 -10.74 -0.97 11.65
CA LEU A 19 -10.72 0.40 12.14
C LEU A 19 -10.84 0.45 13.66
N LEU A 20 -11.77 -0.28 14.26
CA LEU A 20 -11.91 -0.35 15.73
C LEU A 20 -10.64 -0.89 16.40
N GLY A 21 -10.02 -1.93 15.82
CA GLY A 21 -8.73 -2.44 16.28
C GLY A 21 -7.61 -1.39 16.19
N ALA A 22 -7.60 -0.58 15.14
CA ALA A 22 -6.65 0.52 14.97
C ALA A 22 -6.88 1.66 15.98
N LEU A 23 -8.14 2.07 16.20
CA LEU A 23 -8.51 3.09 17.18
C LEU A 23 -8.17 2.66 18.61
N ARG A 24 -8.43 1.40 18.98
CA ARG A 24 -8.04 0.85 20.29
C ARG A 24 -6.52 0.93 20.51
N ARG A 25 -5.72 0.69 19.46
CA ARG A 25 -4.26 0.83 19.52
C ARG A 25 -3.83 2.28 19.69
N ILE A 26 -4.51 3.25 19.07
CA ILE A 26 -4.25 4.68 19.29
C ILE A 26 -4.46 5.05 20.76
N GLY A 27 -5.60 4.65 21.33
CA GLY A 27 -5.91 4.88 22.75
C GLY A 27 -4.88 4.22 23.67
N GLY A 28 -4.55 2.95 23.41
CA GLY A 28 -3.52 2.22 24.16
C GLY A 28 -2.13 2.85 24.07
N LEU A 29 -1.73 3.36 22.90
CA LEU A 29 -0.46 4.06 22.71
C LEU A 29 -0.41 5.38 23.49
N SER A 30 -1.52 6.13 23.51
CA SER A 30 -1.62 7.37 24.32
C SER A 30 -1.45 7.07 25.80
N ARG A 31 -2.18 6.06 26.30
CA ARG A 31 -2.15 5.65 27.71
C ARG A 31 -0.76 5.16 28.14
N ARG A 32 -0.10 4.31 27.33
CA ARG A 32 1.26 3.81 27.63
C ARG A 32 2.31 4.91 27.68
N LYS A 33 2.21 5.90 26.80
CA LYS A 33 3.17 7.02 26.77
C LYS A 33 2.88 8.09 27.82
N LYS A 34 1.78 7.98 28.59
CA LYS A 34 1.20 9.08 29.37
C LYS A 34 1.17 10.37 28.54
N GLU A 35 0.91 10.23 27.23
CA GLU A 35 0.92 11.35 26.30
C GLU A 35 -0.50 11.87 26.17
N GLU A 36 -0.72 13.09 26.63
CA GLU A 36 -1.92 13.83 26.25
C GLU A 36 -1.77 14.29 24.79
N LEU A 37 -2.69 13.84 23.95
CA LEU A 37 -2.66 14.19 22.54
C LEU A 37 -3.41 15.51 22.33
N THR A 38 -2.73 16.47 21.73
CA THR A 38 -3.39 17.65 21.14
C THR A 38 -4.41 17.19 20.10
N LEU A 39 -5.48 17.98 19.91
CA LEU A 39 -6.55 17.67 18.97
C LEU A 39 -6.02 17.33 17.57
N VAL A 40 -5.07 18.15 17.07
CA VAL A 40 -4.39 17.95 15.77
C VAL A 40 -3.71 16.58 15.69
N LYS A 41 -3.00 16.15 16.74
CA LYS A 41 -2.36 14.82 16.79
C LYS A 41 -3.42 13.72 16.79
N ARG A 42 -4.51 13.87 17.56
CA ARG A 42 -5.62 12.89 17.61
C ARG A 42 -6.24 12.70 16.23
N MET A 43 -6.66 13.79 15.58
CA MET A 43 -7.25 13.78 14.24
C MET A 43 -6.32 13.13 13.21
N ARG A 44 -5.02 13.47 13.25
CA ARG A 44 -4.02 12.86 12.36
C ARG A 44 -3.89 11.35 12.56
N ARG A 45 -3.85 10.88 13.81
CA ARG A 45 -3.79 9.43 14.11
C ARG A 45 -5.06 8.71 13.65
N ILE A 46 -6.23 9.32 13.85
CA ILE A 46 -7.52 8.77 13.38
C ILE A 46 -7.53 8.67 11.85
N LYS A 47 -7.11 9.72 11.13
CA LYS A 47 -6.99 9.71 9.67
C LYS A 47 -6.06 8.59 9.18
N ILE A 48 -4.88 8.45 9.79
CA ILE A 48 -3.95 7.36 9.47
C ILE A 48 -4.61 6.00 9.71
N ALA A 49 -5.30 5.81 10.83
CA ALA A 49 -5.99 4.55 11.12
C ALA A 49 -7.08 4.22 10.10
N ALA A 50 -7.85 5.23 9.68
CA ALA A 50 -8.89 5.07 8.68
C ALA A 50 -8.31 4.70 7.30
N GLU A 51 -7.38 5.50 6.77
CA GLU A 51 -6.78 5.26 5.45
C GLU A 51 -5.96 3.96 5.43
N LEU A 52 -5.20 3.66 6.49
CA LEU A 52 -4.40 2.42 6.56
C LEU A 52 -5.28 1.17 6.71
N SER A 53 -6.36 1.24 7.48
CA SER A 53 -7.31 0.12 7.59
C SER A 53 -7.96 -0.16 6.23
N LEU A 54 -8.31 0.89 5.48
CA LEU A 54 -8.89 0.79 4.15
C LEU A 54 -7.88 0.18 3.15
N ALA A 55 -6.65 0.67 3.17
CA ALA A 55 -5.58 0.16 2.32
C ALA A 55 -5.26 -1.32 2.60
N LEU A 56 -5.31 -1.75 3.87
CA LEU A 56 -5.00 -3.13 4.25
C LEU A 56 -6.09 -4.15 3.88
N ILE A 57 -7.30 -3.70 3.58
CA ILE A 57 -8.42 -4.56 3.12
C ILE A 57 -8.58 -4.54 1.61
N SER A 58 -7.95 -3.57 0.93
CA SER A 58 -8.01 -3.38 -0.52
C SER A 58 -7.28 -4.45 -1.35
N ASN A 59 -6.94 -5.60 -0.75
CA ASN A 59 -6.36 -6.78 -1.41
C ASN A 59 -5.19 -6.51 -2.37
N GLY A 60 -4.39 -5.47 -2.11
CA GLY A 60 -3.25 -5.15 -2.96
C GLY A 60 -3.63 -4.43 -4.26
N THR A 61 -4.68 -3.61 -4.24
CA THR A 61 -4.87 -2.54 -5.23
C THR A 61 -3.65 -1.63 -5.29
N ALA A 62 -3.43 -0.98 -6.43
CA ALA A 62 -2.38 0.00 -6.58
C ALA A 62 -2.58 1.19 -5.63
N TRP A 63 -3.83 1.68 -5.46
CA TRP A 63 -4.11 2.74 -4.50
C TRP A 63 -3.89 2.33 -3.04
N GLY A 64 -4.22 1.08 -2.68
CA GLY A 64 -3.94 0.53 -1.35
C GLY A 64 -2.44 0.44 -1.05
N ARG A 65 -1.65 -0.05 -2.02
CA ARG A 65 -0.18 -0.06 -1.90
C ARG A 65 0.40 1.34 -1.78
N ALA A 66 -0.15 2.32 -2.52
CA ALA A 66 0.29 3.70 -2.46
C ALA A 66 0.06 4.30 -1.06
N LEU A 67 -1.11 4.07 -0.45
CA LEU A 67 -1.41 4.49 0.93
C LEU A 67 -0.50 3.81 1.96
N ILE A 68 -0.29 2.49 1.87
CA ILE A 68 0.64 1.77 2.75
C ILE A 68 2.06 2.35 2.61
N THR A 69 2.49 2.62 1.38
CA THR A 69 3.80 3.21 1.09
C THR A 69 3.92 4.60 1.68
N LYS A 70 2.93 5.46 1.46
CA LYS A 70 2.82 6.83 2.00
C LYS A 70 3.03 6.84 3.51
N TYR A 71 2.27 6.04 4.25
CA TYR A 71 2.32 6.02 5.71
C TYR A 71 3.54 5.30 6.30
N THR A 72 4.13 4.36 5.56
CA THR A 72 5.38 3.73 6.00
C THR A 72 6.62 4.58 5.70
N SER A 73 6.58 5.46 4.69
CA SER A 73 7.64 6.45 4.44
C SER A 73 7.48 7.73 5.25
N GLN A 74 6.28 8.03 5.76
CA GLN A 74 6.02 9.24 6.52
C GLN A 74 6.75 9.24 7.88
N GLN A 75 6.97 10.44 8.42
CA GLN A 75 7.68 10.81 9.66
C GLN A 75 7.93 9.67 10.67
N LYS A 76 9.17 9.57 11.19
CA LYS A 76 9.57 8.64 12.27
C LYS A 76 8.56 8.57 13.44
N ARG A 77 7.86 9.68 13.68
CA ARG A 77 6.87 9.90 14.76
C ARG A 77 5.67 8.96 14.70
N ASP A 78 5.17 8.62 13.51
CA ASP A 78 3.99 7.75 13.35
C ASP A 78 4.37 6.28 13.13
N ARG A 79 5.67 5.97 13.04
CA ARG A 79 6.16 4.63 12.73
C ARG A 79 5.62 3.58 13.72
N CYS A 80 5.63 3.90 15.01
CA CYS A 80 5.11 2.98 16.03
C CYS A 80 3.60 2.75 15.88
N LEU A 81 2.85 3.79 15.50
CA LEU A 81 1.41 3.67 15.25
C LEU A 81 1.14 2.81 14.01
N VAL A 82 1.78 3.14 12.88
CA VAL A 82 1.63 2.42 11.61
C VAL A 82 2.04 0.96 11.76
N LYS A 83 3.17 0.69 12.43
CA LYS A 83 3.62 -0.66 12.77
C LYS A 83 2.64 -1.39 13.69
N GLY A 84 2.06 -0.68 14.66
CA GLY A 84 1.03 -1.21 15.54
C GLY A 84 -0.21 -1.62 14.76
N ILE A 85 -0.74 -0.76 13.89
CA ILE A 85 -1.95 -1.00 13.09
C ILE A 85 -1.74 -2.13 12.07
N MET A 86 -0.66 -2.07 11.30
CA MET A 86 -0.38 -3.02 10.22
C MET A 86 0.17 -4.37 10.71
N GLY A 87 0.75 -4.40 11.91
CA GLY A 87 1.44 -5.56 12.47
C GLY A 87 2.93 -5.58 12.11
N LYS A 88 3.75 -6.09 13.04
CA LYS A 88 5.23 -6.10 12.96
C LYS A 88 5.75 -6.81 11.70
N LYS A 89 5.17 -7.95 11.34
CA LYS A 89 5.57 -8.74 10.16
C LYS A 89 5.37 -7.95 8.85
N ARG A 90 4.12 -7.56 8.55
CA ARG A 90 3.80 -6.77 7.36
C ARG A 90 4.58 -5.46 7.28
N PHE A 91 4.78 -4.79 8.42
CA PHE A 91 5.62 -3.59 8.48
C PHE A 91 7.07 -3.86 8.06
N ASN A 92 7.69 -4.90 8.62
CA ASN A 92 9.06 -5.26 8.28
C ASN A 92 9.17 -5.71 6.81
N ASP A 93 8.17 -6.42 6.27
CA ASP A 93 8.13 -6.84 4.87
C ASP A 93 8.11 -5.62 3.92
N VAL A 94 7.23 -4.64 4.16
CA VAL A 94 7.17 -3.40 3.35
C VAL A 94 8.49 -2.62 3.43
N MET A 95 9.09 -2.52 4.62
CA MET A 95 10.37 -1.85 4.80
C MET A 95 11.53 -2.58 4.11
N ARG A 96 11.51 -3.92 4.10
CA ARG A 96 12.48 -4.75 3.38
C ARG A 96 12.36 -4.53 1.88
N MET A 97 11.15 -4.60 1.32
CA MET A 97 10.93 -4.33 -0.11
C MET A 97 11.42 -2.94 -0.54
N LYS A 98 11.25 -1.92 0.30
CA LYS A 98 11.79 -0.57 0.04
C LYS A 98 13.31 -0.54 0.04
N ARG A 99 13.95 -1.24 1.00
CA ARG A 99 15.41 -1.36 1.07
C ARG A 99 15.93 -2.06 -0.19
N ASP A 100 15.31 -3.16 -0.58
CA ASP A 100 15.70 -3.93 -1.77
C ASP A 100 15.53 -3.10 -3.04
N ALA A 101 14.44 -2.33 -3.16
CA ALA A 101 14.22 -1.41 -4.28
C ALA A 101 15.25 -0.27 -4.33
N TYR A 102 15.68 0.26 -3.16
CA TYR A 102 16.76 1.24 -3.08
C TYR A 102 18.09 0.64 -3.57
N HIS A 103 18.45 -0.55 -3.06
CA HIS A 103 19.68 -1.24 -3.47
C HIS A 103 19.63 -1.68 -4.95
N SER A 104 18.45 -1.99 -5.48
CA SER A 104 18.26 -2.30 -6.90
C SER A 104 18.46 -1.07 -7.79
N LYS A 105 18.05 0.14 -7.35
CA LYS A 105 18.34 1.39 -8.06
C LYS A 105 19.82 1.74 -7.99
N ASP A 106 20.45 1.54 -6.83
CA ASP A 106 21.88 1.76 -6.63
C ASP A 106 22.72 0.83 -7.52
N ARG A 107 22.33 -0.46 -7.62
CA ARG A 107 22.93 -1.44 -8.52
C ARG A 107 22.78 -1.09 -10.00
N LEU A 108 21.73 -0.35 -10.39
CA LEU A 108 21.56 0.20 -11.74
C LEU A 108 22.39 1.47 -11.98
N MET A 109 22.76 2.21 -10.92
CA MET A 109 23.65 3.38 -11.06
C MET A 109 25.09 3.00 -11.40
N PHE A 110 25.57 1.81 -10.98
CA PHE A 110 26.87 1.27 -11.39
C PHE A 110 26.95 0.84 -12.86
N ILE A 111 25.86 0.93 -13.63
CA ILE A 111 25.82 0.59 -15.07
C ILE A 111 25.90 1.85 -15.96
N ARG A 112 26.03 3.06 -15.38
CA ARG A 112 26.28 4.30 -16.14
C ARG A 112 27.65 4.89 -15.83
N HIS A 113 28.68 4.32 -16.44
CA HIS A 113 29.84 5.08 -16.89
C HIS A 113 30.35 4.40 -18.17
N GLU A 114 29.73 4.73 -19.30
CA GLU A 114 30.30 4.54 -20.63
C GLU A 114 30.79 5.92 -21.07
N GLY A 115 32.04 6.24 -20.72
CA GLY A 115 32.86 7.13 -21.54
C GLY A 115 33.36 6.31 -22.74
N PRO A 116 33.50 6.90 -23.94
CA PRO A 116 33.97 6.17 -25.10
C PRO A 116 35.48 6.02 -24.93
N HIS A 117 35.97 4.82 -24.61
CA HIS A 117 37.24 4.25 -25.05
C HIS A 117 37.56 2.97 -24.24
N GLY A 118 37.49 1.83 -24.94
CA GLY A 118 38.32 0.66 -24.64
C GLY A 118 37.78 -0.34 -23.60
N LEU A 119 37.84 -1.63 -23.96
CA LEU A 119 37.64 -2.80 -23.09
C LEU A 119 36.19 -3.32 -22.92
N ALA A 120 35.40 -3.22 -23.99
CA ALA A 120 34.61 -4.38 -24.37
C ALA A 120 35.56 -5.60 -24.46
N CYS A 121 35.20 -6.70 -23.79
CA CYS A 121 35.90 -8.00 -23.75
C CYS A 121 36.92 -8.21 -22.61
N ARG A 122 36.44 -8.39 -21.36
CA ARG A 122 37.14 -9.28 -20.42
C ARG A 122 36.30 -10.03 -19.37
N MET A 123 34.97 -10.12 -19.52
CA MET A 123 34.14 -10.95 -18.61
C MET A 123 33.13 -11.88 -19.31
N LYS A 124 33.26 -12.09 -20.64
CA LYS A 124 32.45 -13.11 -21.34
C LYS A 124 32.90 -14.55 -21.09
N LYS A 125 34.02 -14.79 -20.40
CA LYS A 125 34.58 -16.15 -20.16
C LYS A 125 34.22 -16.77 -18.81
N TYR A 126 33.71 -16.00 -17.84
CA TYR A 126 33.34 -16.52 -16.51
C TYR A 126 31.83 -16.70 -16.28
N MET A 127 30.96 -16.17 -17.15
CA MET A 127 29.50 -16.31 -17.01
C MET A 127 28.87 -17.51 -17.74
N LYS A 128 29.66 -18.34 -18.44
CA LYS A 128 29.15 -19.54 -19.15
C LYS A 128 29.56 -20.88 -18.53
N ALA A 129 30.45 -20.92 -17.54
CA ALA A 129 31.01 -22.17 -17.00
C ALA A 129 30.56 -22.54 -15.57
N GLN A 130 29.71 -21.74 -14.91
CA GLN A 130 29.12 -22.09 -13.62
C GLN A 130 27.69 -21.61 -13.58
N MET A 131 26.75 -22.46 -13.96
CA MET A 131 25.36 -22.51 -13.46
C MET A 131 24.66 -23.71 -14.15
N PRO A 132 24.93 -24.97 -13.79
CA PRO A 132 23.91 -25.99 -13.92
C PRO A 132 22.89 -25.78 -12.79
N ILE A 133 21.62 -26.10 -13.07
CA ILE A 133 20.49 -26.12 -12.12
C ILE A 133 19.76 -24.76 -11.95
N SER A 134 18.80 -24.60 -12.85
CA SER A 134 17.43 -24.12 -12.59
C SER A 134 17.11 -22.63 -12.74
N ARG A 135 16.88 -22.25 -14.01
CA ARG A 135 15.83 -21.26 -14.38
C ARG A 135 14.44 -21.61 -13.80
N ALA A 136 14.24 -22.83 -13.29
CA ALA A 136 13.06 -23.25 -12.54
C ALA A 136 13.00 -22.73 -11.08
N ILE A 137 14.13 -22.37 -10.44
CA ILE A 137 14.13 -21.92 -9.03
C ILE A 137 13.71 -20.44 -8.91
N ILE A 138 14.06 -19.61 -9.89
CA ILE A 138 13.65 -18.19 -9.91
C ILE A 138 12.13 -18.04 -10.10
N ARG A 139 11.45 -19.01 -10.73
CA ARG A 139 9.98 -19.05 -10.80
C ARG A 139 9.31 -19.69 -9.57
N ARG A 140 10.03 -20.50 -8.78
CA ARG A 140 9.47 -21.25 -7.63
C ARG A 140 9.47 -20.47 -6.31
N SER A 141 10.33 -19.47 -6.12
CA SER A 141 10.40 -18.72 -4.86
C SER A 141 9.33 -17.63 -4.69
N ILE A 142 8.57 -17.30 -5.73
CA ILE A 142 7.48 -16.31 -5.65
C ILE A 142 6.17 -16.93 -5.10
N HIS A 143 6.07 -18.27 -5.05
CA HIS A 143 4.80 -18.97 -4.77
C HIS A 143 4.72 -19.74 -3.43
N ARG A 144 5.64 -19.54 -2.48
CA ARG A 144 5.45 -20.12 -1.13
C ARG A 144 5.69 -19.11 -0.02
N LYS A 145 4.58 -18.50 0.42
CA LYS A 145 4.11 -18.47 1.83
C LYS A 145 2.82 -17.64 1.92
N ASN A 146 1.68 -18.32 1.88
CA ASN A 146 0.33 -17.91 2.30
C ASN A 146 -0.06 -16.43 2.12
N ALA A 147 -0.61 -16.11 0.95
CA ALA A 147 -1.69 -15.13 0.77
C ALA A 147 -2.34 -15.38 -0.59
N VAL A 148 -3.67 -15.46 -0.62
CA VAL A 148 -4.57 -15.54 -1.78
C VAL A 148 -3.93 -15.06 -3.10
N ASN A 149 -3.76 -15.98 -4.06
CA ASN A 149 -3.37 -15.66 -5.43
C ASN A 149 -4.46 -14.80 -6.08
N ILE A 150 -4.24 -13.49 -6.19
CA ILE A 150 -4.93 -12.66 -7.18
C ILE A 150 -3.86 -12.22 -8.17
N PRO A 151 -3.87 -12.74 -9.41
CA PRO A 151 -2.96 -12.28 -10.46
C PRO A 151 -3.31 -10.84 -10.81
N VAL A 152 -2.50 -9.87 -10.36
CA VAL A 152 -2.62 -8.50 -10.85
C VAL A 152 -1.90 -8.45 -12.19
N ARG A 153 -2.67 -8.38 -13.28
CA ARG A 153 -2.15 -8.17 -14.64
C ARG A 153 -1.42 -6.84 -14.71
N PRO A 154 -0.17 -6.77 -15.22
CA PRO A 154 0.43 -5.51 -15.60
C PRO A 154 -0.41 -4.92 -16.73
N CYS A 155 -1.07 -3.78 -16.49
CA CYS A 155 -1.68 -3.03 -17.59
C CYS A 155 -0.55 -2.38 -18.38
N GLU A 156 -0.10 -3.03 -19.44
CA GLU A 156 0.73 -2.39 -20.46
C GLU A 156 -0.21 -1.92 -21.56
N ASN A 157 -0.28 -0.59 -21.73
CA ASN A 157 -0.76 0.15 -22.91
C ASN A 157 -0.66 1.64 -22.55
N LYS A 158 0.23 2.40 -23.23
CA LYS A 158 0.39 3.85 -23.04
C LYS A 158 -0.40 4.57 -24.14
N LEU A 159 -1.64 4.95 -23.85
CA LEU A 159 -2.39 5.90 -24.67
C LEU A 159 -2.21 7.31 -24.10
N ALA A 160 -2.22 8.33 -24.96
CA ALA A 160 -1.94 9.73 -24.61
C ALA A 160 -2.77 10.20 -23.40
N SER A 161 -2.10 10.86 -22.45
CA SER A 161 -2.72 11.32 -21.19
C SER A 161 -3.44 12.65 -21.42
N ASN A 162 -4.77 12.57 -21.64
CA ASN A 162 -5.66 13.73 -21.67
C ASN A 162 -5.67 14.45 -20.30
N ASP A 163 -6.02 15.74 -20.27
CA ASP A 163 -6.04 16.52 -19.03
C ASP A 163 -6.94 15.92 -17.94
N ARG A 164 -8.09 15.35 -18.32
CA ARG A 164 -8.98 14.61 -17.40
C ARG A 164 -8.29 13.39 -16.78
N THR A 165 -7.45 12.69 -17.55
CA THR A 165 -6.65 11.56 -17.05
C THR A 165 -5.64 12.06 -16.02
N ARG A 166 -4.92 13.15 -16.31
CA ARG A 166 -3.96 13.76 -15.36
C ARG A 166 -4.63 14.22 -14.07
N GLN A 167 -5.82 14.81 -14.15
CA GLN A 167 -6.59 15.19 -12.98
C GLN A 167 -6.96 13.97 -12.14
N LEU A 168 -7.48 12.91 -12.77
CA LEU A 168 -7.82 11.67 -12.07
C LEU A 168 -6.60 11.00 -11.44
N GLN A 169 -5.44 11.01 -12.11
CA GLN A 169 -4.18 10.48 -11.56
C GLN A 169 -3.77 11.16 -10.25
N ARG A 170 -4.07 12.46 -10.08
CA ARG A 170 -3.78 13.22 -8.84
C ARG A 170 -4.76 12.92 -7.70
N LEU A 171 -5.97 12.47 -8.03
CA LEU A 171 -7.00 12.15 -7.03
C LEU A 171 -6.85 10.73 -6.47
N ILE A 172 -6.42 9.79 -7.32
CA ILE A 172 -6.24 8.39 -6.91
C ILE A 172 -4.85 8.21 -6.31
N PRO A 173 -4.72 7.65 -5.09
CA PRO A 173 -3.42 7.39 -4.49
C PRO A 173 -2.52 6.54 -5.43
N GLY A 174 -1.35 7.06 -5.81
CA GLY A 174 -0.43 6.37 -6.72
C GLY A 174 -0.91 6.32 -8.18
N GLY A 175 -1.89 7.15 -8.54
CA GLY A 175 -2.44 7.25 -9.88
C GLY A 175 -1.44 7.77 -10.91
N GLU A 176 -0.40 8.50 -10.48
CA GLU A 176 0.58 9.14 -11.37
C GLU A 176 1.34 8.14 -12.26
N SER A 177 1.48 6.90 -11.81
CA SER A 177 2.13 5.83 -12.57
C SER A 177 1.17 4.90 -13.30
N MET A 178 -0.15 5.14 -13.20
CA MET A 178 -1.18 4.26 -13.77
C MET A 178 -1.53 4.68 -15.20
N ASN A 179 -1.75 3.71 -16.08
CA ASN A 179 -2.38 3.96 -17.38
C ASN A 179 -3.90 4.07 -17.24
N SER A 180 -4.57 4.54 -18.29
CA SER A 180 -6.00 4.86 -18.25
C SER A 180 -6.89 3.70 -17.80
N SER A 181 -6.64 2.47 -18.27
CA SER A 181 -7.48 1.31 -17.93
C SER A 181 -7.31 0.86 -16.49
N CYS A 182 -6.07 0.80 -15.97
CA CYS A 182 -5.83 0.53 -14.56
C CYS A 182 -6.34 1.69 -13.68
N LEU A 183 -6.18 2.95 -14.10
CA LEU A 183 -6.62 4.12 -13.36
C LEU A 183 -8.15 4.12 -13.15
N LEU A 184 -8.94 3.81 -14.19
CA LEU A 184 -10.40 3.73 -14.08
C LEU A 184 -10.85 2.62 -13.13
N ARG A 185 -10.22 1.44 -13.23
CA ARG A 185 -10.51 0.31 -12.33
C ARG A 185 -10.20 0.66 -10.88
N GLU A 186 -9.00 1.18 -10.64
CA GLU A 186 -8.54 1.57 -9.31
C GLU A 186 -9.37 2.73 -8.74
N ALA A 187 -9.82 3.66 -9.58
CA ALA A 187 -10.75 4.72 -9.19
C ALA A 187 -12.11 4.19 -8.75
N ALA A 188 -12.69 3.24 -9.50
CA ALA A 188 -13.96 2.61 -9.12
C ALA A 188 -13.84 1.88 -7.77
N ASP A 189 -12.78 1.08 -7.60
CA ASP A 189 -12.49 0.39 -6.33
C ASP A 189 -12.29 1.37 -5.17
N TYR A 190 -11.59 2.49 -5.42
CA TYR A 190 -11.35 3.51 -4.40
C TYR A 190 -12.64 4.25 -4.01
N ILE A 191 -13.53 4.56 -4.96
CA ILE A 191 -14.84 5.20 -4.68
C ILE A 191 -15.70 4.30 -3.78
N VAL A 192 -15.82 3.01 -4.11
CA VAL A 192 -16.57 2.04 -3.28
C VAL A 192 -15.98 1.96 -1.88
N SER A 193 -14.65 1.93 -1.79
CA SER A 193 -13.91 1.90 -0.53
C SER A 193 -14.14 3.14 0.33
N LEU A 194 -14.12 4.33 -0.28
CA LEU A 194 -14.38 5.60 0.40
C LEU A 194 -15.82 5.70 0.92
N ARG A 195 -16.81 5.25 0.15
CA ARG A 195 -18.21 5.21 0.60
C ARG A 195 -18.36 4.37 1.86
N ALA A 196 -17.77 3.18 1.88
CA ALA A 196 -17.78 2.32 3.05
C ALA A 196 -17.06 2.96 4.25
N GLN A 197 -15.93 3.64 4.02
CA GLN A 197 -15.22 4.38 5.07
C GLN A 197 -16.09 5.47 5.69
N VAL A 198 -16.70 6.32 4.86
CA VAL A 198 -17.54 7.45 5.32
C VAL A 198 -18.72 6.94 6.13
N GLN A 199 -19.43 5.92 5.63
CA GLN A 199 -20.57 5.31 6.34
C GLN A 199 -20.19 4.79 7.73
N VAL A 200 -19.06 4.09 7.84
CA VAL A 200 -18.60 3.56 9.14
C VAL A 200 -18.20 4.69 10.07
N MET A 201 -17.51 5.73 9.58
CA MET A 201 -17.13 6.88 10.40
C MET A 201 -18.35 7.66 10.91
N HIS A 202 -19.36 7.88 10.07
CA HIS A 202 -20.63 8.50 10.51
C HIS A 202 -21.35 7.66 11.56
N CYS A 203 -21.42 6.34 11.35
CA CYS A 203 -22.02 5.44 12.32
C CYS A 203 -21.32 5.54 13.68
N LEU A 204 -19.98 5.50 13.72
CA LEU A 204 -19.23 5.64 14.97
C LEU A 204 -19.46 7.00 15.64
N ALA A 205 -19.50 8.09 14.87
CA ALA A 205 -19.75 9.43 15.40
C ALA A 205 -21.15 9.54 16.02
N TYR A 206 -22.18 9.07 15.30
CA TYR A 206 -23.57 9.10 15.75
C TYR A 206 -23.78 8.32 17.06
N HIS A 207 -23.23 7.11 17.15
CA HIS A 207 -23.37 6.32 18.38
C HIS A 207 -22.59 6.95 19.55
N SER A 208 -21.46 7.63 19.29
CA SER A 208 -20.71 8.31 20.34
C SER A 208 -21.41 9.54 20.90
N THR A 209 -22.21 10.25 20.09
CA THR A 209 -23.01 11.39 20.53
C THR A 209 -24.24 10.96 21.32
N GLN A 210 -24.85 9.82 20.97
CA GLN A 210 -26.04 9.30 21.64
C GLN A 210 -25.75 8.62 22.98
N SER A 211 -24.53 8.13 23.21
CA SER A 211 -24.11 7.58 24.51
C SER A 211 -23.80 8.64 25.59
N LEU A 212 -23.83 9.92 25.23
CA LEU A 212 -23.52 11.05 26.10
C LEU A 212 -24.77 11.89 26.45
N SER A 213 -25.93 11.52 25.91
CA SER A 213 -27.26 12.08 26.22
C SER A 213 -28.04 11.08 27.07
#